data_AF-A0A960TDC9-F1
#
_entry.id   AF-A0A960TDC9-F1
#
_cell.length_a   1.000
_cell.length_b   1.000
_cell.length_c   1.000
_cell.angle_alpha   90.00
_cell.angle_beta   90.00
_cell.angle_gamma   90.00
#
_symmetry.space_group_name_H-M   'P 1'
#
loop_
_entity.id
_entity.type
_entity.pdbx_description
1 polymer ?
#
loop_
_entity_poly.entity_id
_entity_poly.type
_entity_poly.pdbx_seq_one_letter_code
_entity_poly.pdbx_strand_id
1 'polypeptide(L)'
;MKFYPMDKLIGPIIAVILVLVHAGLLLWAITGLLEFHPDWTRTNVSNPLFSPAMLLWQWLIVAATAVVYLALFAIHSNRLPETMAIFYGLLALTCVYQTFFILEHPGRFWQLALEIAEYTVILLILFHMPWFQRWQGR
;
A
#
# COMPACT_ATOMS: atom_id res chain seq x y z
N MET A 1 -33.84 -10.15 19.20
CA MET A 1 -32.56 -9.43 19.01
C MET A 1 -32.44 -9.04 17.56
N LYS A 2 -32.41 -7.73 17.24
CA LYS A 2 -32.02 -7.27 15.89
C LYS A 2 -30.51 -7.48 15.78
N PHE A 3 -30.07 -8.45 14.98
CA PHE A 3 -28.67 -8.52 14.56
C PHE A 3 -28.37 -7.21 13.81
N TYR A 4 -27.61 -6.31 14.44
CA TYR A 4 -26.96 -5.25 13.68
C TYR A 4 -25.99 -5.94 12.75
N PRO A 5 -26.12 -5.76 11.42
CA PRO A 5 -25.21 -6.44 10.52
C PRO A 5 -23.83 -5.82 10.78
N MET A 6 -22.88 -6.66 11.20
CA MET A 6 -21.55 -6.25 11.68
C MET A 6 -20.78 -5.42 10.65
N ASP A 7 -21.14 -5.54 9.37
CA ASP A 7 -20.59 -4.78 8.25
C ASP A 7 -20.80 -3.27 8.37
N LYS A 8 -21.86 -2.80 9.04
CA LYS A 8 -22.13 -1.37 9.26
C LYS A 8 -21.17 -0.72 10.25
N LEU A 9 -20.57 -1.50 11.15
CA LEU A 9 -19.59 -1.01 12.12
C LEU A 9 -18.15 -1.27 11.65
N ILE A 10 -17.87 -2.48 11.18
CA ILE A 10 -16.51 -2.90 10.83
C ILE A 10 -16.04 -2.26 9.51
N GLY A 11 -16.93 -2.13 8.52
CA GLY A 11 -16.58 -1.56 7.22
C GLY A 11 -15.98 -0.14 7.30
N PRO A 12 -16.65 0.83 7.95
CA PRO A 12 -16.11 2.18 8.13
C PRO A 12 -14.78 2.19 8.89
N ILE A 13 -14.62 1.35 9.92
CA ILE A 13 -13.39 1.27 10.71
C ILE A 13 -12.23 0.82 9.81
N ILE A 14 -12.42 -0.24 9.03
CA ILE A 14 -11.41 -0.72 8.08
C ILE A 14 -11.10 0.37 7.05
N ALA A 15 -12.11 1.07 6.54
CA ALA A 15 -11.90 2.15 5.58
C ALA A 15 -11.04 3.29 6.16
N VAL A 16 -11.31 3.72 7.39
CA VAL A 16 -10.48 4.72 8.09
C VAL A 16 -9.05 4.20 8.25
N ILE A 17 -8.87 2.95 8.68
CA ILE A 17 -7.55 2.33 8.82
C ILE A 17 -6.81 2.36 7.49
N LEU A 18 -7.44 1.93 6.39
CA LEU A 18 -6.79 1.89 5.08
C LEU A 18 -6.43 3.30 4.58
N VAL A 19 -7.29 4.30 4.79
CA VAL A 19 -6.98 5.70 4.47
C VAL A 19 -5.77 6.19 5.25
N LEU A 20 -5.72 5.93 6.56
CA LEU A 20 -4.60 6.32 7.42
C LEU A 20 -3.30 5.63 7.01
N VAL A 21 -3.35 4.34 6.70
CA VAL A 21 -2.20 3.57 6.21
C VAL A 21 -1.66 4.18 4.91
N HIS A 22 -2.51 4.46 3.92
CA HIS A 22 -2.05 5.04 2.65
C HIS A 22 -1.55 6.48 2.81
N ALA A 23 -2.17 7.29 3.69
CA ALA A 23 -1.66 8.60 4.02
C ALA A 23 -0.26 8.52 4.68
N GLY A 24 -0.06 7.58 5.60
CA GLY A 24 1.24 7.29 6.20
C GLY A 24 2.28 6.84 5.17
N LEU A 25 1.91 5.93 4.26
CA LEU A 25 2.77 5.47 3.16
C LEU A 25 3.15 6.61 2.22
N LEU A 26 2.24 7.54 1.93
CA LEU A 26 2.53 8.71 1.11
C LEU A 26 3.57 9.61 1.79
N LEU A 27 3.37 9.92 3.08
CA LEU A 27 4.33 10.73 3.84
C LEU A 27 5.71 10.04 3.92
N TRP A 28 5.72 8.73 4.11
CA TRP A 28 6.94 7.94 4.13
C TRP A 28 7.65 7.95 2.76
N ALA A 29 6.91 7.78 1.66
CA ALA A 29 7.48 7.84 0.32
C ALA A 29 7.98 9.24 -0.05
N ILE A 30 7.28 10.31 0.35
CA ILE A 30 7.76 11.68 0.20
C ILE A 30 9.08 11.87 0.97
N THR A 31 9.16 11.35 2.20
CA THR A 31 10.39 11.39 3.00
C THR A 31 11.54 10.67 2.28
N GLY A 32 11.28 9.49 1.71
CA GLY A 32 12.27 8.76 0.91
C GLY A 32 12.71 9.49 -0.36
N LEU A 33 11.79 10.17 -1.06
CA LEU A 33 12.13 11.02 -2.21
C LEU A 33 12.96 12.24 -1.81
N LEU A 34 12.73 12.82 -0.63
CA LEU A 34 13.50 13.97 -0.14
C LEU A 34 14.96 13.63 0.12
N GLU A 35 15.32 12.36 0.35
CA GLU A 35 16.72 11.92 0.49
C GLU A 35 17.55 12.10 -0.79
N PHE A 36 16.90 12.33 -1.94
CA PHE A 36 17.59 12.71 -3.19
C PHE A 36 17.90 14.21 -3.27
N HIS A 37 17.38 15.02 -2.36
CA HIS A 37 17.67 16.45 -2.32
C HIS A 37 19.07 16.67 -1.71
N PRO A 38 19.95 17.48 -2.33
CA PRO A 38 21.34 17.63 -1.90
C PRO A 38 21.50 18.15 -0.45
N ASP A 39 20.55 18.96 0.01
CA ASP A 39 20.58 19.53 1.37
C ASP A 39 19.87 18.66 2.43
N TRP A 40 19.37 17.48 2.07
CA TRP A 40 18.65 16.63 3.01
C TRP A 40 19.61 15.90 3.96
N THR A 41 19.47 16.17 5.26
CA THR A 41 20.34 15.61 6.32
C THR A 41 19.56 15.04 7.52
N ARG A 42 18.24 14.97 7.42
CA ARG A 42 17.36 14.75 8.59
C ARG A 42 17.13 13.29 8.94
N THR A 43 17.11 12.40 7.96
CA THR A 43 16.77 10.99 8.13
C THR A 43 17.53 10.11 7.14
N ASN A 44 17.65 8.82 7.48
CA ASN A 44 18.08 7.74 6.59
C ASN A 44 17.03 6.61 6.64
N VAL A 45 15.88 6.84 6.00
CA VAL A 45 14.79 5.85 5.89
C VAL A 45 15.03 4.87 4.73
N SER A 46 15.82 5.25 3.73
CA SER A 46 16.19 4.36 2.62
C SER A 46 17.09 3.22 3.07
N ASN A 47 16.91 2.05 2.45
CA ASN A 47 17.80 0.92 2.67
C ASN A 47 19.16 1.20 1.99
N PRO A 48 20.29 1.18 2.73
CA PRO A 48 21.60 1.48 2.17
C PRO A 48 22.09 0.44 1.16
N LEU A 49 21.47 -0.74 1.09
CA LEU A 49 21.81 -1.79 0.13
C LEU A 49 21.19 -1.55 -1.25
N PHE A 50 20.23 -0.64 -1.37
CA PHE A 50 19.58 -0.36 -2.65
C PHE A 50 20.37 0.65 -3.47
N SER A 51 20.50 0.38 -4.76
CA SER A 51 21.02 1.36 -5.71
C SER A 51 20.10 2.59 -5.77
N PRO A 52 20.63 3.78 -6.14
CA PRO A 52 19.80 4.98 -6.28
C PRO A 52 18.60 4.79 -7.22
N ALA A 53 18.77 3.99 -8.29
CA ALA A 53 17.68 3.68 -9.22
C ALA A 53 16.59 2.82 -8.58
N MET A 54 16.97 1.81 -7.77
CA MET A 54 16.01 0.99 -7.03
C MET A 54 15.27 1.80 -5.97
N LEU A 55 15.97 2.67 -5.24
CA LEU A 55 15.35 3.59 -4.28
C LEU A 55 14.32 4.51 -4.96
N LEU A 56 14.71 5.15 -6.06
CA LEU A 56 13.81 6.02 -6.81
C LEU A 56 12.57 5.26 -7.29
N TRP A 57 12.75 4.06 -7.86
CA TRP A 57 11.65 3.21 -8.29
C TRP A 57 10.70 2.88 -7.13
N GLN A 58 11.25 2.37 -6.02
CA GLN A 58 10.47 2.01 -4.83
C GLN A 58 9.66 3.20 -4.32
N TRP A 59 10.28 4.36 -4.14
CA TRP A 59 9.60 5.51 -3.59
C TRP A 59 8.51 6.04 -4.52
N LEU A 60 8.76 6.04 -5.83
CA LEU A 60 7.74 6.42 -6.82
C LEU A 60 6.57 5.45 -6.84
N ILE A 61 6.80 4.13 -6.81
CA ILE A 61 5.69 3.16 -6.85
C ILE A 61 4.86 3.19 -5.56
N VAL A 62 5.49 3.39 -4.40
CA VAL A 62 4.77 3.55 -3.12
C VAL A 62 3.97 4.86 -3.12
N ALA A 63 4.57 5.98 -3.55
CA ALA A 63 3.87 7.25 -3.65
C ALA A 63 2.68 7.18 -4.62
N ALA A 64 2.89 6.60 -5.80
CA ALA A 64 1.84 6.43 -6.81
C ALA A 64 0.69 5.55 -6.28
N THR A 65 1.02 4.43 -5.63
CA THR A 65 0.01 3.55 -5.02
C THR A 65 -0.82 4.29 -3.97
N ALA A 66 -0.15 5.04 -3.09
CA ALA A 66 -0.81 5.79 -2.03
C ALA A 66 -1.71 6.91 -2.58
N VAL A 67 -1.22 7.70 -3.55
CA VAL A 67 -2.01 8.75 -4.20
C VAL A 67 -3.21 8.17 -4.92
N VAL A 68 -3.03 7.10 -5.69
CA VAL A 68 -4.12 6.48 -6.44
C VAL A 68 -5.19 5.91 -5.51
N TYR A 69 -4.79 5.22 -4.43
CA TYR A 69 -5.74 4.75 -3.43
C TYR A 69 -6.55 5.92 -2.85
N LEU A 70 -5.87 6.95 -2.34
CA LEU A 70 -6.52 8.09 -1.68
C LEU A 70 -7.43 8.86 -2.64
N ALA A 71 -7.01 9.06 -3.88
CA ALA A 71 -7.81 9.76 -4.89
C ALA A 71 -9.06 8.97 -5.27
N LEU A 72 -8.91 7.68 -5.61
CA LEU A 72 -10.04 6.81 -5.95
C LEU A 72 -10.98 6.59 -4.76
N PHE A 73 -10.42 6.55 -3.55
CA PHE A 73 -11.21 6.52 -2.32
C PHE A 73 -11.99 7.84 -2.14
N ALA A 74 -11.36 9.01 -2.28
CA ALA A 74 -12.07 10.30 -2.10
C ALA A 74 -13.27 10.47 -3.07
N ILE A 75 -13.15 9.98 -4.30
CA ILE A 75 -14.19 10.11 -5.33
C ILE A 75 -15.17 8.93 -5.39
N HIS A 76 -15.10 7.99 -4.45
CA HIS A 76 -16.01 6.83 -4.41
C HIS A 76 -15.95 5.97 -5.69
N SER A 77 -14.75 5.79 -6.27
CA SER A 77 -14.62 5.12 -7.55
C SER A 77 -14.92 3.62 -7.47
N ASN A 78 -15.80 3.14 -8.35
CA ASN A 78 -16.06 1.71 -8.52
C ASN A 78 -14.89 0.90 -9.08
N ARG A 79 -13.85 1.58 -9.61
CA ARG A 79 -12.61 0.97 -10.12
C ARG A 79 -11.51 0.88 -9.08
N LEU A 80 -11.75 1.30 -7.83
CA LEU A 80 -10.76 1.24 -6.76
C LEU A 80 -10.15 -0.18 -6.61
N PRO A 81 -10.94 -1.26 -6.53
CA PRO A 81 -10.39 -2.61 -6.31
C PRO A 81 -9.50 -3.09 -7.47
N GLU A 82 -9.94 -2.91 -8.72
CA GLU A 82 -9.22 -3.32 -9.92
C GLU A 82 -7.93 -2.50 -10.08
N THR A 83 -7.99 -1.20 -9.81
CA THR A 83 -6.81 -0.33 -9.89
C THR A 83 -5.80 -0.71 -8.82
N MET A 84 -6.24 -0.94 -7.58
CA MET A 84 -5.35 -1.36 -6.50
C MET A 84 -4.75 -2.74 -6.73
N ALA A 85 -5.45 -3.65 -7.42
CA ALA A 85 -4.88 -4.94 -7.80
C ALA A 85 -3.65 -4.77 -8.70
N ILE A 86 -3.66 -3.81 -9.63
CA ILE A 86 -2.52 -3.50 -10.49
C ILE A 86 -1.35 -2.97 -9.65
N PHE A 87 -1.60 -1.96 -8.81
CA PHE A 87 -0.55 -1.35 -7.99
C PHE A 87 0.05 -2.31 -6.98
N TYR A 88 -0.77 -3.10 -6.29
CA TYR A 88 -0.28 -4.12 -5.37
C TYR A 88 0.45 -5.26 -6.09
N GLY A 89 0.06 -5.59 -7.33
CA GLY A 89 0.84 -6.49 -8.17
C GLY A 89 2.23 -5.95 -8.46
N LEU A 90 2.35 -4.65 -8.81
CA LEU A 90 3.64 -4.00 -9.05
C LEU A 90 4.51 -3.91 -7.77
N LEU A 91 3.88 -3.60 -6.62
CA LEU A 91 4.57 -3.62 -5.32
C LEU A 91 5.07 -5.03 -4.98
N ALA A 92 4.23 -6.05 -5.13
CA ALA A 92 4.61 -7.44 -4.88
C ALA A 92 5.79 -7.86 -5.77
N LEU A 93 5.77 -7.55 -7.06
CA LEU A 93 6.88 -7.82 -7.98
C LEU A 93 8.17 -7.10 -7.55
N THR A 94 8.05 -5.85 -7.11
CA THR A 94 9.19 -5.07 -6.59
C THR A 94 9.76 -5.72 -5.34
N CYS A 95 8.90 -6.12 -4.38
CA CYS A 95 9.31 -6.81 -3.16
C CYS A 95 9.95 -8.18 -3.43
N VAL A 96 9.41 -8.94 -4.37
CA VAL A 96 10.00 -10.21 -4.83
C VAL A 96 11.40 -9.95 -5.38
N TYR A 97 11.53 -9.00 -6.32
CA TYR A 97 12.83 -8.69 -6.91
C TYR A 97 13.87 -8.28 -5.84
N GLN A 98 13.50 -7.38 -4.94
CA GLN A 98 14.38 -6.94 -3.86
C GLN A 98 14.81 -8.10 -2.94
N THR A 99 13.89 -9.00 -2.62
CA THR A 99 14.14 -10.13 -1.73
C THR A 99 15.08 -11.15 -2.35
N PHE A 100 14.85 -11.50 -3.62
CA PHE A 100 15.60 -12.56 -4.30
C PHE A 100 16.90 -12.11 -4.93
N PHE A 101 17.09 -10.81 -5.22
CA PHE A 101 18.26 -10.33 -5.96
C PHE A 101 19.07 -9.26 -5.23
N ILE A 102 18.64 -8.79 -4.06
CA ILE A 102 19.36 -7.73 -3.32
C ILE A 102 19.54 -8.08 -1.84
N LEU A 103 18.46 -8.48 -1.15
CA LEU A 103 18.42 -8.63 0.32
C LEU A 103 18.48 -10.10 0.78
N GLU A 104 19.18 -10.97 0.08
CA GLU A 104 19.14 -12.44 0.24
C GLU A 104 19.45 -12.94 1.67
N HIS A 105 18.48 -12.88 2.59
CA HIS A 105 18.59 -13.37 3.96
C HIS A 105 17.25 -13.94 4.47
N PRO A 106 17.28 -14.94 5.38
CA PRO A 106 16.08 -15.69 5.77
C PRO A 106 14.91 -14.82 6.29
N GLY A 107 15.22 -13.79 7.08
CA GLY A 107 14.21 -12.87 7.61
C GLY A 107 13.44 -12.10 6.53
N ARG A 108 14.03 -11.85 5.36
CA ARG A 108 13.37 -11.10 4.29
C ARG A 108 12.29 -11.91 3.59
N PHE A 109 12.46 -13.23 3.47
CA PHE A 109 11.44 -14.11 2.91
C PHE A 109 10.16 -14.12 3.74
N TRP A 110 10.28 -14.05 5.08
CA TRP A 110 9.12 -13.93 5.95
C TRP A 110 8.40 -12.59 5.77
N GLN A 111 9.16 -11.49 5.66
CA GLN A 111 8.59 -10.17 5.39
C GLN A 111 7.89 -10.13 4.03
N LEU A 112 8.47 -10.72 2.99
CA LEU A 112 7.85 -10.84 1.68
C LEU A 112 6.51 -11.59 1.75
N ALA A 113 6.46 -12.70 2.50
CA ALA A 113 5.22 -13.47 2.67
C ALA A 113 4.13 -12.63 3.36
N LEU A 114 4.51 -11.84 4.39
CA LEU A 114 3.59 -10.93 5.06
C LEU A 114 3.10 -9.82 4.13
N GLU A 115 3.98 -9.17 3.38
CA GLU A 115 3.61 -8.13 2.41
C GLU A 115 2.60 -8.65 1.37
N ILE A 116 2.85 -9.83 0.80
CA ILE A 116 1.93 -10.47 -0.17
C ILE A 116 0.58 -10.81 0.50
N ALA A 117 0.60 -11.31 1.73
CA ALA A 117 -0.61 -11.62 2.47
C ALA A 117 -1.43 -10.36 2.76
N GLU A 118 -0.80 -9.28 3.19
CA GLU A 118 -1.44 -7.98 3.43
C GLU A 118 -2.12 -7.45 2.18
N TYR A 119 -1.40 -7.40 1.05
CA TYR A 119 -1.97 -6.97 -0.24
C TYR A 119 -3.17 -7.81 -0.63
N THR A 120 -3.07 -9.14 -0.48
CA THR A 120 -4.15 -10.07 -0.80
C THR A 120 -5.38 -9.83 0.08
N VAL A 121 -5.19 -9.67 1.40
CA VAL A 121 -6.27 -9.40 2.35
C VAL A 121 -6.96 -8.07 2.04
N ILE A 122 -6.19 -7.02 1.73
CA ILE A 122 -6.77 -5.72 1.37
C ILE A 122 -7.61 -5.84 0.09
N LEU A 123 -7.12 -6.55 -0.94
CA LEU A 123 -7.91 -6.78 -2.16
C LEU A 123 -9.20 -7.55 -1.87
N LEU A 124 -9.14 -8.62 -1.07
CA LEU A 124 -10.33 -9.38 -0.70
C LEU A 124 -11.36 -8.49 0.01
N ILE A 125 -10.93 -7.60 0.91
CA ILE A 125 -11.80 -6.62 1.55
C ILE A 125 -12.42 -5.68 0.51
N LEU A 126 -11.61 -5.10 -0.39
CA LEU A 126 -12.08 -4.15 -1.40
C LEU A 126 -13.05 -4.80 -2.40
N PHE A 127 -12.87 -6.07 -2.75
CA PHE A 127 -13.74 -6.78 -3.70
C PHE A 127 -15.01 -7.33 -3.05
N HIS A 128 -14.93 -7.88 -1.84
CA HIS A 128 -16.00 -8.73 -1.30
C HIS A 128 -16.72 -8.15 -0.09
N MET A 129 -16.18 -7.12 0.58
CA MET A 129 -16.85 -6.58 1.75
C MET A 129 -18.08 -5.75 1.34
N PRO A 130 -19.30 -6.07 1.85
CA PRO A 130 -20.53 -5.40 1.43
C PRO A 130 -20.54 -3.89 1.66
N TRP A 131 -19.83 -3.42 2.69
CA TRP A 131 -19.70 -1.99 2.95
C TRP A 131 -18.94 -1.28 1.81
N PHE A 132 -17.81 -1.83 1.36
CA PHE A 132 -17.01 -1.25 0.28
C PHE A 132 -17.77 -1.30 -1.05
N GLN A 133 -18.45 -2.40 -1.35
CA GLN A 133 -19.28 -2.52 -2.55
C GLN A 133 -20.34 -1.41 -2.61
N ARG A 134 -21.14 -1.26 -1.54
CA ARG A 134 -22.16 -0.20 -1.46
C ARG A 134 -21.56 1.20 -1.53
N TRP A 135 -20.44 1.43 -0.84
CA TRP A 135 -19.75 2.71 -0.82
C TRP A 135 -19.18 3.09 -2.21
N GLN A 136 -18.81 2.10 -3.02
CA GLN A 136 -18.39 2.24 -4.42
C GLN A 136 -19.55 2.26 -5.43
N GLY A 137 -20.80 2.11 -4.97
CA GLY A 137 -21.96 2.00 -5.85
C GLY A 137 -22.03 0.70 -6.66
N ARG A 138 -21.46 -0.40 -6.14
CA ARG A 138 -21.53 -1.76 -6.70
C ARG A 138 -22.56 -2.62 -5.96
#